data_AF-A0A976LBB9-F1
#
_entry.id   AF-A0A976LBB9-F1
#
_cell.length_a   1.000
_cell.length_b   1.000
_cell.length_c   1.000
_cell.angle_alpha   90.00
_cell.angle_beta   90.00
_cell.angle_gamma   90.00
#
_symmetry.space_group_name_H-M   'P 1'
#
loop_
_entity.id
_entity.type
_entity.pdbx_description
1 polymer ?
#
loop_
_entity_poly.entity_id
_entity_poly.type
_entity_poly.pdbx_seq_one_letter_code
_entity_poly.pdbx_strand_id
1 'polypeptide(L)'
;MHTLNLRQIFGFLLLFTFSVEVHALVQCPTTSSTNNGFALCATGQCWTLDGVSYCKCDLMHEESISLSFNYTEGGVMKDVCDLLVHGVTNGFTMSTYATPDQVLKRYDPATGGQGPAQALYTCNEPGYSVKPAYSAQCDGGVCFTSSTNTEFPGLGHIGGSEIVCSCPPTPNKGAFQISGPWSCAPGEANVGNKCCDRGFYREFCGVRSIKKTGTIISVGSTAGVPKILSTLLDGHPPLFNSCKF
;
A
#
# COMPACT_ATOMS: atom_id res chain seq x y z
N MET A 1 -60.38 27.88 8.52
CA MET A 1 -61.09 26.62 8.78
C MET A 1 -60.99 25.78 7.51
N HIS A 2 -60.05 24.83 7.47
CA HIS A 2 -60.33 23.36 7.44
C HIS A 2 -61.19 22.97 6.22
N THR A 3 -60.80 22.04 5.33
CA THR A 3 -60.13 20.75 5.59
C THR A 3 -59.64 20.10 4.28
N LEU A 4 -58.65 19.21 4.43
CA LEU A 4 -58.00 18.31 3.46
C LEU A 4 -58.97 17.47 2.60
N ASN A 5 -58.53 16.96 1.45
CA ASN A 5 -57.95 15.60 1.31
C ASN A 5 -57.75 15.19 -0.17
N LEU A 6 -56.50 15.05 -0.62
CA LEU A 6 -56.14 14.10 -1.69
C LEU A 6 -54.77 13.52 -1.35
N ARG A 7 -54.82 12.39 -0.64
CA ARG A 7 -53.69 11.55 -0.24
C ARG A 7 -53.38 10.58 -1.39
N GLN A 8 -52.10 10.18 -1.46
CA GLN A 8 -51.51 9.15 -2.34
C GLN A 8 -51.23 9.68 -3.76
N ILE A 9 -50.02 9.73 -4.30
CA ILE A 9 -48.86 8.84 -4.18
C ILE A 9 -47.61 9.72 -4.43
N PHE A 10 -46.79 9.96 -3.41
CA PHE A 10 -45.42 10.44 -3.63
C PHE A 10 -44.48 9.37 -3.10
N GLY A 11 -43.98 8.57 -4.03
CA GLY A 11 -42.90 7.62 -3.78
C GLY A 11 -41.67 8.40 -3.33
N PHE A 12 -41.23 8.09 -2.11
CA PHE A 12 -39.94 8.50 -1.58
C PHE A 12 -38.85 7.86 -2.45
N LEU A 13 -38.36 8.61 -3.44
CA LEU A 13 -37.12 8.29 -4.14
C LEU A 13 -35.97 8.71 -3.22
N LEU A 14 -35.62 7.84 -2.29
CA LEU A 14 -34.34 7.90 -1.57
C LEU A 14 -33.22 7.68 -2.60
N LEU A 15 -32.78 8.76 -3.23
CA LEU A 15 -31.50 8.84 -3.89
C LEU A 15 -30.43 8.70 -2.82
N PHE A 16 -29.99 7.47 -2.56
CA PHE A 16 -28.67 7.23 -1.99
C PHE A 16 -27.65 7.73 -3.01
N THR A 17 -27.25 9.00 -2.88
CA THR A 17 -26.01 9.48 -3.47
C THR A 17 -24.89 8.72 -2.78
N PHE A 18 -24.41 7.64 -3.40
CA PHE A 18 -23.09 7.12 -3.11
C PHE A 18 -22.10 8.24 -3.46
N SER A 19 -21.69 9.03 -2.46
CA SER A 19 -20.48 9.82 -2.58
C SER A 19 -19.33 8.85 -2.80
N VAL A 20 -18.95 8.65 -4.05
CA VAL A 20 -17.62 8.12 -4.36
C VAL A 20 -16.67 9.23 -3.95
N GLU A 21 -16.10 9.13 -2.75
CA GLU A 21 -14.98 9.97 -2.35
C GLU A 21 -13.80 9.68 -3.29
N VAL A 22 -13.70 10.49 -4.35
CA VAL A 22 -12.49 10.57 -5.15
C VAL A 22 -11.47 11.27 -4.26
N HIS A 23 -10.70 10.47 -3.52
CA HIS A 23 -9.56 10.97 -2.77
C HIS A 23 -8.58 11.56 -3.78
N ALA A 24 -8.24 12.84 -3.62
CA ALA A 24 -7.21 13.46 -4.43
C ALA A 24 -5.87 12.79 -4.12
N LEU A 25 -5.02 12.65 -5.14
CA LEU A 25 -3.62 12.28 -4.94
C LEU A 25 -2.82 13.54 -4.67
N VAL A 26 -1.88 13.47 -3.72
CA VAL A 26 -0.97 14.55 -3.33
C VAL A 26 0.46 14.04 -3.38
N GLN A 27 1.40 14.89 -3.82
CA GLN A 27 2.83 14.60 -3.78
C GLN A 27 3.46 15.24 -2.55
N CYS A 28 4.30 14.50 -1.84
CA CYS A 28 5.07 14.96 -0.68
C CYS A 28 6.57 14.72 -0.95
N PRO A 29 7.51 15.59 -0.53
CA PRO A 29 7.30 16.78 0.30
C PRO A 29 6.85 17.99 -0.53
N THR A 30 5.89 18.75 0.00
CA THR A 30 5.36 19.97 -0.66
C THR A 30 6.33 21.17 -0.57
N THR A 31 7.45 21.03 0.16
CA THR A 31 8.52 22.04 0.27
C THR A 31 9.90 21.37 0.34
N SER A 32 10.87 21.90 -0.42
CA SER A 32 12.22 21.32 -0.57
C SER A 32 13.16 21.49 0.63
N SER A 33 12.72 22.16 1.71
CA SER A 33 13.57 22.55 2.84
C SER A 33 13.47 21.61 4.05
N THR A 34 12.64 20.57 4.00
CA THR A 34 12.40 19.69 5.15
C THR A 34 12.76 18.25 4.78
N ASN A 35 13.68 17.65 5.56
CA ASN A 35 14.14 16.27 5.42
C ASN A 35 13.03 15.31 5.87
N ASN A 36 11.91 15.28 5.14
CA ASN A 36 10.71 14.53 5.48
C ASN A 36 10.85 13.10 4.98
N GLY A 37 11.56 12.28 5.75
CA GLY A 37 11.63 10.84 5.44
C GLY A 37 10.24 10.21 5.56
N PHE A 38 9.84 9.39 4.59
CA PHE A 38 8.59 8.63 4.57
C PHE A 38 8.87 7.12 4.63
N ALA A 39 7.86 6.31 4.92
CA ALA A 39 7.99 4.86 4.90
C ALA A 39 7.47 4.26 3.59
N LEU A 40 8.34 3.62 2.81
CA LEU A 40 7.97 2.87 1.62
C LEU A 40 7.62 1.43 1.99
N CYS A 41 6.31 1.14 2.08
CA CYS A 41 5.82 -0.19 2.44
C CYS A 41 5.49 -1.09 1.25
N ALA A 42 5.60 -0.62 0.01
CA ALA A 42 5.07 -1.33 -1.17
C ALA A 42 5.69 -2.70 -1.46
N THR A 43 6.87 -3.00 -0.90
CA THR A 43 7.55 -4.31 -0.96
C THR A 43 7.45 -5.10 0.36
N GLY A 44 6.79 -4.54 1.36
CA GLY A 44 6.75 -5.04 2.72
C GLY A 44 5.87 -6.27 2.92
N GLN A 45 6.29 -7.10 3.87
CA GLN A 45 5.46 -8.11 4.51
C GLN A 45 5.01 -7.63 5.88
N CYS A 46 3.84 -8.10 6.29
CA CYS A 46 3.18 -7.66 7.50
C CYS A 46 2.76 -8.81 8.37
N TRP A 47 2.95 -8.64 9.67
CA TRP A 47 2.47 -9.56 10.69
C TRP A 47 1.21 -8.99 11.33
N THR A 48 0.16 -9.80 11.45
CA THR A 48 -1.11 -9.34 12.03
C THR A 48 -1.17 -9.54 13.54
N LEU A 49 -1.61 -8.53 14.27
CA LEU A 49 -1.93 -8.61 15.70
C LEU A 49 -3.30 -7.99 15.93
N ASP A 50 -4.21 -8.81 16.45
CA ASP A 50 -5.57 -8.41 16.79
C ASP A 50 -6.29 -7.62 15.67
N GLY A 51 -6.11 -8.07 14.43
CA GLY A 51 -6.75 -7.46 13.25
C GLY A 51 -6.06 -6.22 12.69
N VAL A 52 -4.93 -5.78 13.25
CA VAL A 52 -4.05 -4.75 12.67
C VAL A 52 -2.86 -5.43 12.00
N SER A 53 -2.44 -4.97 10.82
CA SER A 53 -1.18 -5.44 10.21
C SER A 53 -0.05 -4.47 10.48
N TYR A 54 1.06 -5.01 10.99
CA TYR A 54 2.30 -4.28 11.20
C TYR A 54 3.27 -4.67 10.10
N CYS A 55 3.65 -3.72 9.25
CA CYS A 55 4.43 -3.95 8.04
C CYS A 55 5.85 -3.41 8.21
N LYS A 56 6.84 -4.18 7.77
CA LYS A 56 8.22 -3.70 7.65
C LYS A 56 8.37 -2.91 6.36
N CYS A 57 8.87 -1.69 6.46
CA CYS A 57 8.94 -0.73 5.36
C CYS A 57 10.32 -0.05 5.33
N ASP A 58 10.74 0.40 4.16
CA ASP A 58 11.99 1.14 3.99
C ASP A 58 11.79 2.62 4.37
N LEU A 59 12.71 3.21 5.10
CA LEU A 59 12.72 4.65 5.37
C LEU A 59 13.40 5.38 4.20
N MET A 60 12.62 6.15 3.46
CA MET A 60 13.03 6.81 2.21
C MET A 60 13.07 8.33 2.36
N HIS A 61 13.94 8.99 1.60
CA HIS A 61 14.16 10.45 1.64
C HIS A 61 14.08 11.05 0.23
N GLU A 62 12.98 10.76 -0.47
CA GLU A 62 12.73 11.19 -1.84
C GLU A 62 11.30 11.70 -2.00
N GLU A 63 10.92 12.10 -3.22
CA GLU A 63 9.54 12.44 -3.53
C GLU A 63 8.63 11.21 -3.46
N SER A 64 7.41 11.41 -2.98
CA SER A 64 6.41 10.37 -2.82
C SER A 64 5.03 10.91 -3.19
N ILE A 65 4.08 10.01 -3.42
CA ILE A 65 2.69 10.30 -3.72
C ILE A 65 1.79 9.50 -2.79
N SER A 66 0.68 10.08 -2.35
CA SER A 66 -0.28 9.43 -1.46
C SER A 66 -1.68 9.87 -1.80
N LEU A 67 -2.68 9.09 -1.40
CA LEU A 67 -4.03 9.63 -1.20
C LEU A 67 -3.97 10.75 -0.16
N SER A 68 -4.75 11.81 -0.34
CA SER A 68 -4.62 13.01 0.50
C SER A 68 -4.97 12.79 1.96
N PHE A 69 -5.88 11.87 2.31
CA PHE A 69 -6.35 11.63 3.68
C PHE A 69 -6.59 12.94 4.47
N ASN A 70 -7.60 13.71 4.07
CA ASN A 70 -7.87 15.03 4.64
C ASN A 70 -8.39 14.93 6.09
N TYR A 71 -7.95 15.84 6.95
CA TYR A 71 -8.47 16.02 8.31
C TYR A 71 -8.57 17.50 8.67
N THR A 72 -9.25 17.82 9.77
CA THR A 72 -9.36 19.20 10.28
C THR A 72 -8.75 19.29 11.66
N GLU A 73 -7.81 20.23 11.84
CA GLU A 73 -7.20 20.54 13.12
C GLU A 73 -7.26 22.05 13.35
N GLY A 74 -7.84 22.47 14.49
CA GLY A 74 -7.96 23.90 14.79
C GLY A 74 -8.77 24.71 13.75
N GLY A 75 -9.67 24.06 13.00
CA GLY A 75 -10.44 24.69 11.92
C GLY A 75 -9.68 24.81 10.58
N VAL A 76 -8.44 24.32 10.50
CA VAL A 76 -7.65 24.28 9.27
C VAL A 76 -7.73 22.88 8.67
N MET A 77 -8.02 22.80 7.37
CA MET A 77 -7.96 21.55 6.62
C MET A 77 -6.51 21.19 6.35
N LYS A 78 -6.14 19.97 6.69
CA LYS A 78 -4.81 19.38 6.55
C LYS A 78 -4.90 18.03 5.85
N ASP A 79 -3.77 17.50 5.42
CA ASP A 79 -3.68 16.24 4.69
C ASP A 79 -2.48 15.38 5.15
N VAL A 80 -2.28 14.23 4.49
CA VAL A 80 -1.19 13.30 4.78
C VAL A 80 0.20 13.94 4.68
N CYS A 81 0.40 14.91 3.78
CA CYS A 81 1.68 15.61 3.68
C CYS A 81 1.90 16.51 4.90
N ASP A 82 0.85 17.12 5.46
CA ASP A 82 0.97 17.81 6.75
C ASP A 82 1.39 16.83 7.86
N LEU A 83 0.76 15.65 7.94
CA LEU A 83 1.14 14.62 8.93
C LEU A 83 2.60 14.18 8.78
N LEU A 84 3.07 14.01 7.54
CA LEU A 84 4.46 13.67 7.24
C LEU A 84 5.43 14.74 7.78
N VAL A 85 5.13 16.02 7.54
CA VAL A 85 5.93 17.14 8.06
C VAL A 85 5.92 17.18 9.59
N HIS A 86 4.74 17.00 10.21
CA HIS A 86 4.62 16.94 11.66
C HIS A 86 5.43 15.76 12.26
N GLY A 87 5.47 14.62 11.57
CA GLY A 87 6.18 13.42 12.00
C GLY A 87 7.67 13.65 12.32
N VAL A 88 8.36 14.48 11.52
CA VAL A 88 9.79 14.78 11.67
C VAL A 88 10.17 15.20 13.09
N THR A 89 9.31 15.97 13.75
CA THR A 89 9.56 16.47 15.11
C THR A 89 8.91 15.63 16.21
N ASN A 90 8.02 14.70 15.85
CA ASN A 90 7.17 13.97 16.79
C ASN A 90 7.45 12.46 16.84
N GLY A 91 8.53 11.98 16.20
CA GLY A 91 8.98 10.58 16.32
C GLY A 91 8.11 9.58 15.55
N PHE A 92 7.41 10.04 14.53
CA PHE A 92 6.67 9.17 13.60
C PHE A 92 6.88 9.66 12.17
N THR A 93 6.47 8.83 11.21
CA THR A 93 6.35 9.22 9.80
C THR A 93 5.12 8.57 9.21
N MET A 94 4.80 8.94 7.97
CA MET A 94 3.70 8.37 7.19
C MET A 94 4.25 7.43 6.14
N SER A 95 3.52 6.35 5.87
CA SER A 95 3.75 5.52 4.70
C SER A 95 3.08 6.14 3.49
N THR A 96 3.87 6.43 2.48
CA THR A 96 3.44 6.96 1.19
C THR A 96 4.07 6.13 0.08
N TYR A 97 3.66 6.36 -1.17
CA TYR A 97 4.17 5.61 -2.30
C TYR A 97 5.33 6.33 -2.99
N ALA A 98 6.42 5.62 -3.18
CA ALA A 98 7.37 5.86 -4.26
C ALA A 98 7.54 4.58 -5.06
N THR A 99 8.07 4.67 -6.28
CA THR A 99 8.31 3.51 -7.12
C THR A 99 9.42 2.65 -6.50
N PRO A 100 9.14 1.43 -6.00
CA PRO A 100 10.19 0.63 -5.37
C PRO A 100 11.17 0.16 -6.43
N ASP A 101 12.45 0.50 -6.25
CA ASP A 101 13.47 0.19 -7.25
C ASP A 101 13.57 -1.33 -7.47
N GLN A 102 13.41 -2.15 -6.43
CA GLN A 102 13.46 -3.62 -6.49
C GLN A 102 12.50 -4.24 -7.52
N VAL A 103 11.35 -3.62 -7.80
CA VAL A 103 10.37 -4.18 -8.75
C VAL A 103 10.65 -3.78 -10.19
N LEU A 104 11.63 -2.91 -10.43
CA LEU A 104 11.95 -2.41 -11.75
C LEU A 104 12.89 -3.35 -12.50
N LYS A 105 12.72 -3.44 -13.81
CA LYS A 105 13.58 -4.23 -14.68
C LYS A 105 15.05 -3.78 -14.65
N ARG A 106 15.28 -2.49 -14.37
CA ARG A 106 16.62 -1.88 -14.29
C ARG A 106 17.32 -2.13 -12.96
N TYR A 107 16.63 -2.71 -11.97
CA TYR A 107 17.18 -2.86 -10.63
C TYR A 107 18.48 -3.66 -10.66
N ASP A 108 19.50 -3.20 -9.95
CA ASP A 108 20.73 -3.96 -9.75
C ASP A 108 20.90 -4.25 -8.26
N PRO A 109 20.68 -5.50 -7.80
CA PRO A 109 20.85 -5.87 -6.41
C PRO A 109 22.26 -5.61 -5.85
N ALA A 110 23.28 -5.53 -6.71
CA ALA A 110 24.65 -5.26 -6.26
C ALA A 110 24.86 -3.80 -5.83
N THR A 111 24.01 -2.89 -6.30
CA THR A 111 24.14 -1.44 -6.04
C THR A 111 22.91 -0.81 -5.38
N GLY A 112 21.75 -1.47 -5.45
CA GLY A 112 20.46 -0.90 -5.05
C GLY A 112 20.13 -0.91 -3.56
N GLY A 113 20.91 -1.57 -2.71
CA GLY A 113 20.79 -1.51 -1.23
C GLY A 113 19.54 -2.12 -0.58
N GLN A 114 18.44 -2.30 -1.33
CA GLN A 114 17.13 -2.76 -0.83
C GLN A 114 16.93 -4.29 -0.85
N GLY A 115 17.96 -5.06 -1.22
CA GLY A 115 17.92 -6.53 -1.23
C GLY A 115 17.75 -7.13 -2.62
N PRO A 116 17.14 -8.33 -2.76
CA PRO A 116 17.02 -8.99 -4.06
C PRO A 116 16.00 -8.29 -4.97
N ALA A 117 16.07 -8.60 -6.26
CA ALA A 117 15.07 -8.18 -7.23
C ALA A 117 13.70 -8.77 -6.89
N GLN A 118 12.66 -7.98 -7.14
CA GLN A 118 11.26 -8.34 -6.93
C GLN A 118 10.46 -8.15 -8.22
N ALA A 119 9.21 -8.62 -8.19
CA ALA A 119 8.23 -8.44 -9.25
C ALA A 119 6.86 -8.11 -8.67
N LEU A 120 6.03 -7.45 -9.49
CA LEU A 120 4.62 -7.28 -9.17
C LEU A 120 3.85 -8.55 -9.55
N TYR A 121 3.34 -9.25 -8.54
CA TYR A 121 2.46 -10.40 -8.68
C TYR A 121 1.04 -9.90 -8.81
N THR A 122 0.38 -10.25 -9.92
CA THR A 122 -1.04 -9.94 -10.09
C THR A 122 -1.86 -11.08 -9.50
N CYS A 123 -2.43 -10.85 -8.33
CA CYS A 123 -3.38 -11.74 -7.70
C CYS A 123 -4.73 -11.60 -8.40
N ASN A 124 -5.00 -12.50 -9.35
CA ASN A 124 -6.28 -12.59 -10.02
C ASN A 124 -7.11 -13.65 -9.29
N GLU A 125 -8.42 -13.42 -9.13
CA GLU A 125 -9.36 -14.46 -8.68
C GLU A 125 -10.14 -15.14 -9.83
N PRO A 126 -9.53 -15.82 -10.82
CA PRO A 126 -10.27 -16.76 -11.63
C PRO A 126 -10.33 -18.10 -10.88
N GLY A 127 -11.51 -18.45 -10.38
CA GLY A 127 -11.83 -19.80 -9.92
C GLY A 127 -11.59 -20.13 -8.43
N TYR A 128 -11.07 -19.20 -7.62
CA TYR A 128 -10.95 -19.37 -6.17
C TYR A 128 -12.11 -18.66 -5.44
N SER A 129 -13.12 -19.44 -5.06
CA SER A 129 -14.22 -19.20 -4.11
C SER A 129 -14.43 -17.77 -3.57
N VAL A 130 -15.61 -17.18 -3.83
CA VAL A 130 -16.53 -16.28 -3.05
C VAL A 130 -16.02 -15.36 -1.90
N LYS A 131 -14.77 -15.43 -1.46
CA LYS A 131 -14.20 -14.73 -0.30
C LYS A 131 -12.94 -13.98 -0.74
N PRO A 132 -12.87 -12.66 -0.49
CA PRO A 132 -11.76 -11.84 -0.91
C PRO A 132 -10.45 -12.27 -0.24
N ALA A 133 -9.35 -12.21 -0.99
CA ALA A 133 -8.01 -12.31 -0.43
C ALA A 133 -7.66 -11.04 0.38
N TYR A 134 -6.86 -11.17 1.43
CA TYR A 134 -6.41 -10.04 2.25
C TYR A 134 -4.99 -9.60 1.89
N SER A 135 -4.77 -8.29 1.85
CA SER A 135 -3.46 -7.64 1.83
C SER A 135 -3.46 -6.47 2.81
N ALA A 136 -2.30 -5.92 3.17
CA ALA A 136 -2.24 -4.67 3.91
C ALA A 136 -2.33 -3.47 2.95
N GLN A 137 -3.11 -2.44 3.29
CA GLN A 137 -3.03 -1.14 2.64
C GLN A 137 -2.28 -0.18 3.56
N CYS A 138 -1.06 0.21 3.17
CA CYS A 138 -0.18 1.08 3.93
C CYS A 138 -0.14 2.53 3.45
N ASP A 139 -0.72 2.90 2.32
CA ASP A 139 -0.81 4.31 1.92
C ASP A 139 -1.57 5.11 3.00
N GLY A 140 -0.92 6.13 3.58
CA GLY A 140 -1.40 6.88 4.75
C GLY A 140 -1.21 6.18 6.10
N GLY A 141 -0.47 5.06 6.17
CA GLY A 141 -0.19 4.36 7.43
C GLY A 141 0.76 5.14 8.34
N VAL A 142 0.59 5.03 9.66
CA VAL A 142 1.46 5.70 10.65
C VAL A 142 2.57 4.75 11.09
N CYS A 143 3.81 5.25 11.14
CA CYS A 143 5.02 4.47 11.43
C CYS A 143 5.83 5.16 12.53
N PHE A 144 6.16 4.45 13.61
CA PHE A 144 6.94 5.03 14.70
C PHE A 144 8.43 4.78 14.50
N THR A 145 9.23 5.86 14.57
CA THR A 145 10.68 5.79 14.31
C THR A 145 11.44 5.02 15.39
N SER A 146 10.83 4.83 16.57
CA SER A 146 11.35 3.99 17.64
C SER A 146 11.44 2.50 17.31
N SER A 147 10.88 2.05 16.17
CA SER A 147 10.97 0.66 15.71
C SER A 147 12.27 0.32 14.98
N THR A 148 13.05 1.30 14.54
CA THR A 148 14.33 1.10 13.83
C THR A 148 15.40 0.49 14.75
N ASN A 149 16.23 -0.42 14.22
CA ASN A 149 17.26 -1.17 14.97
C ASN A 149 16.69 -1.95 16.17
N THR A 150 15.48 -2.50 16.06
CA THR A 150 14.84 -3.30 17.10
C THR A 150 14.50 -4.72 16.62
N GLU A 151 14.10 -5.59 17.56
CA GLU A 151 13.45 -6.87 17.23
C GLU A 151 11.94 -6.71 17.37
N PHE A 152 11.21 -6.92 16.28
CA PHE A 152 9.76 -6.85 16.27
C PHE A 152 9.12 -8.24 16.21
N PRO A 153 8.16 -8.57 17.09
CA PRO A 153 7.48 -9.87 17.07
C PRO A 153 6.88 -10.20 15.69
N GLY A 154 7.30 -11.33 15.11
CA GLY A 154 6.77 -11.81 13.82
C GLY A 154 7.36 -11.15 12.57
N LEU A 155 8.07 -10.03 12.70
CA LEU A 155 8.84 -9.41 11.60
C LEU A 155 10.35 -9.60 11.75
N GLY A 156 10.81 -9.99 12.94
CA GLY A 156 12.23 -10.15 13.28
C GLY A 156 12.94 -8.80 13.37
N HIS A 157 14.23 -8.81 13.04
CA HIS A 157 15.08 -7.63 13.06
C HIS A 157 14.55 -6.53 12.14
N ILE A 158 14.46 -5.31 12.65
CA ILE A 158 14.18 -4.09 11.89
C ILE A 158 15.52 -3.34 11.76
N GLY A 159 16.05 -3.26 10.55
CA GLY A 159 17.33 -2.63 10.24
C GLY A 159 17.34 -1.12 10.42
N GLY A 160 18.51 -0.52 10.26
CA GLY A 160 18.73 0.92 10.47
C GLY A 160 18.04 1.84 9.45
N SER A 161 17.67 1.30 8.30
CA SER A 161 16.88 1.98 7.26
C SER A 161 15.47 1.41 7.14
N GLU A 162 15.03 0.61 8.12
CA GLU A 162 13.71 -0.01 8.14
C GLU A 162 12.89 0.54 9.31
N ILE A 163 11.58 0.52 9.15
CA ILE A 163 10.60 0.98 10.15
C ILE A 163 9.35 0.10 10.10
N VAL A 164 8.62 0.03 11.20
CA VAL A 164 7.34 -0.67 11.28
C VAL A 164 6.18 0.33 11.19
N CYS A 165 5.29 0.07 10.24
CA CYS A 165 4.08 0.84 10.01
C CYS A 165 2.83 0.05 10.41
N SER A 166 1.86 0.73 11.01
CA SER A 166 0.53 0.17 11.21
C SER A 166 -0.31 0.42 9.96
N CYS A 167 -0.72 -0.67 9.31
CA CYS A 167 -1.52 -0.65 8.10
C CYS A 167 -2.83 -1.42 8.33
N PRO A 168 -3.99 -0.92 7.88
CA PRO A 168 -5.22 -1.71 7.88
C PRO A 168 -5.12 -2.89 6.92
N PRO A 169 -5.42 -4.13 7.37
CA PRO A 169 -5.65 -5.22 6.44
C PRO A 169 -6.95 -4.99 5.67
N THR A 170 -6.90 -5.15 4.36
CA THR A 170 -8.01 -4.85 3.45
C THR A 170 -8.43 -6.10 2.68
N PRO A 171 -9.73 -6.44 2.68
CA PRO A 171 -10.25 -7.47 1.77
C PRO A 171 -10.28 -6.95 0.34
N ASN A 172 -9.57 -7.61 -0.56
CA ASN A 172 -9.50 -7.25 -1.98
C ASN A 172 -10.73 -7.76 -2.73
N LYS A 173 -11.59 -6.84 -3.18
CA LYS A 173 -12.84 -7.15 -3.91
C LYS A 173 -12.64 -7.46 -5.41
N GLY A 174 -11.40 -7.50 -5.87
CA GLY A 174 -11.04 -7.70 -7.27
C GLY A 174 -9.55 -7.99 -7.42
N ALA A 175 -9.03 -7.88 -8.64
CA ALA A 175 -7.61 -8.07 -8.90
C ALA A 175 -6.77 -7.05 -8.11
N PHE A 176 -5.75 -7.55 -7.41
CA PHE A 176 -4.81 -6.73 -6.67
C PHE A 176 -3.38 -7.17 -6.99
N GLN A 177 -2.42 -6.33 -6.64
CA GLN A 177 -1.00 -6.57 -6.84
C GLN A 177 -0.26 -6.51 -5.51
N ILE A 178 0.69 -7.43 -5.36
CA ILE A 178 1.65 -7.50 -4.26
C ILE A 178 3.06 -7.61 -4.86
N SER A 179 4.06 -7.11 -4.14
CA SER A 179 5.46 -7.33 -4.52
C SER A 179 5.95 -8.65 -3.95
N GLY A 180 6.79 -9.36 -4.70
CA GLY A 180 7.34 -10.64 -4.27
C GLY A 180 8.62 -11.02 -5.00
N PRO A 181 9.21 -12.19 -4.68
CA PRO A 181 10.51 -12.60 -5.21
C PRO A 181 10.56 -12.65 -6.74
N TRP A 182 11.73 -12.35 -7.31
CA TRP A 182 12.03 -12.57 -8.72
C TRP A 182 13.32 -13.39 -8.85
N SER A 183 13.23 -14.59 -9.44
CA SER A 183 14.34 -15.57 -9.44
C SER A 183 15.29 -15.45 -10.63
N CYS A 184 14.93 -14.65 -11.63
CA CYS A 184 15.76 -14.42 -12.82
C CYS A 184 16.65 -13.17 -12.64
N ALA A 185 17.53 -12.92 -13.61
CA ALA A 185 18.22 -11.64 -13.65
C ALA A 185 17.20 -10.48 -13.80
N PRO A 186 17.46 -9.30 -13.21
CA PRO A 186 16.62 -8.13 -13.42
C PRO A 186 16.40 -7.84 -14.91
N GLY A 187 15.14 -7.64 -15.30
CA GLY A 187 14.76 -7.35 -16.68
C GLY A 187 14.71 -8.57 -17.63
N GLU A 188 15.10 -9.76 -17.17
CA GLU A 188 15.00 -10.99 -17.96
C GLU A 188 13.54 -11.28 -18.36
N ALA A 189 13.35 -11.90 -19.53
CA ALA A 189 12.02 -12.29 -19.98
C ALA A 189 11.43 -13.41 -19.11
N ASN A 190 10.21 -13.20 -18.60
CA ASN A 190 9.45 -14.19 -17.84
C ASN A 190 8.83 -15.28 -18.74
N VAL A 191 9.66 -16.08 -19.40
CA VAL A 191 9.18 -17.15 -20.29
C VAL A 191 8.59 -18.29 -19.45
N GLY A 192 7.30 -18.57 -19.64
CA GLY A 192 6.62 -19.68 -18.96
C GLY A 192 6.47 -19.52 -17.44
N ASN A 193 6.50 -18.29 -16.91
CA ASN A 193 6.47 -17.99 -15.47
C ASN A 193 7.66 -18.56 -14.68
N LYS A 194 8.80 -18.85 -15.33
CA LYS A 194 10.00 -19.41 -14.69
C LYS A 194 10.65 -18.47 -13.65
N CYS A 195 10.45 -17.16 -13.82
CA CYS A 195 11.06 -16.14 -12.96
C CYS A 195 10.22 -15.86 -11.70
N CYS A 196 9.02 -16.45 -11.62
CA CYS A 196 8.04 -16.19 -10.58
C CYS A 196 7.95 -17.36 -9.61
N ASP A 197 7.75 -17.03 -8.34
CA ASP A 197 7.52 -17.99 -7.27
C ASP A 197 6.02 -18.31 -7.15
N ARG A 198 5.66 -19.53 -7.57
CA ARG A 198 4.28 -20.03 -7.48
C ARG A 198 3.86 -20.34 -6.04
N GLY A 199 4.78 -20.66 -5.15
CA GLY A 199 4.53 -20.86 -3.72
C GLY A 199 4.13 -19.54 -3.08
N PHE A 200 4.96 -18.51 -3.27
CA PHE A 200 4.67 -17.14 -2.85
C PHE A 200 3.31 -16.65 -3.34
N TYR A 201 3.02 -16.82 -4.65
CA TYR A 201 1.72 -16.45 -5.22
C TYR A 201 0.56 -17.12 -4.48
N ARG A 202 0.61 -18.43 -4.27
CA ARG A 202 -0.48 -19.17 -3.60
C ARG A 202 -0.63 -18.78 -2.13
N GLU A 203 0.48 -18.52 -1.45
CA GLU A 203 0.47 -18.14 -0.04
C GLU A 203 -0.17 -16.77 0.16
N PHE A 204 0.33 -15.75 -0.54
CA PHE A 204 -0.08 -14.36 -0.29
C PHE A 204 -1.32 -13.93 -1.07
N CYS A 205 -1.52 -14.40 -2.31
CA CYS A 205 -2.81 -14.21 -2.99
C CYS A 205 -3.91 -15.12 -2.39
N GLY A 206 -3.53 -16.08 -1.55
CA GLY A 206 -4.39 -17.08 -0.91
C GLY A 206 -4.89 -16.73 0.49
N VAL A 207 -4.46 -15.62 1.10
CA VAL A 207 -4.86 -15.31 2.49
C VAL A 207 -6.35 -14.96 2.57
N ARG A 208 -7.15 -15.79 3.23
CA ARG A 208 -8.61 -15.62 3.34
C ARG A 208 -9.11 -15.14 4.70
N SER A 209 -8.22 -14.97 5.68
CA SER A 209 -8.58 -14.53 7.03
C SER A 209 -7.39 -13.92 7.75
N ILE A 210 -7.64 -12.80 8.43
CA ILE A 210 -6.71 -12.08 9.32
C ILE A 210 -7.08 -12.20 10.81
N LYS A 211 -8.10 -13.02 11.13
CA LYS A 211 -8.63 -13.14 12.50
C LYS A 211 -7.66 -13.78 13.49
N LYS A 212 -6.62 -14.44 12.98
CA LYS A 212 -5.61 -15.11 13.80
C LYS A 212 -4.41 -14.17 13.93
N THR A 213 -4.00 -13.88 15.16
CA THR A 213 -2.71 -13.23 15.41
C THR A 213 -1.59 -14.08 14.81
N GLY A 214 -0.69 -13.39 14.10
CA GLY A 214 0.44 -13.96 13.39
C GLY A 214 0.16 -14.50 12.00
N THR A 215 -0.99 -14.19 11.40
CA THR A 215 -1.11 -14.30 9.95
C THR A 215 -0.14 -13.32 9.29
N ILE A 216 0.61 -13.80 8.30
CA ILE A 216 1.46 -12.94 7.46
C ILE A 216 0.68 -12.57 6.20
N ILE A 217 0.70 -11.29 5.84
CA ILE A 217 0.14 -10.76 4.59
C ILE A 217 1.16 -9.86 3.91
N SER A 218 1.06 -9.71 2.59
CA SER A 218 1.83 -8.71 1.86
C SER A 218 1.11 -7.37 1.83
N VAL A 219 1.88 -6.28 1.74
CA VAL A 219 1.33 -5.00 1.30
C VAL A 219 0.84 -5.14 -0.13
N GLY A 220 -0.35 -4.62 -0.39
CA GLY A 220 -1.00 -4.76 -1.68
C GLY A 220 -1.83 -3.55 -2.06
N SER A 221 -2.08 -3.42 -3.35
CA SER A 221 -2.92 -2.37 -3.92
C SER A 221 -3.75 -2.92 -5.06
N THR A 222 -4.82 -2.23 -5.43
CA THR A 222 -5.62 -2.59 -6.60
C THR A 222 -4.73 -2.71 -7.85
N ALA A 223 -4.98 -3.72 -8.68
CA ALA A 223 -4.17 -3.96 -9.86
C ALA A 223 -4.13 -2.73 -10.78
N GLY A 224 -2.93 -2.33 -11.20
CA GLY A 224 -2.67 -1.15 -12.02
C GLY A 224 -2.33 0.12 -11.21
N VAL A 225 -2.73 0.21 -9.94
CA VAL A 225 -2.45 1.39 -9.10
C VAL A 225 -0.95 1.68 -8.98
N PRO A 226 -0.04 0.70 -8.73
CA PRO A 226 1.39 0.98 -8.67
C PRO A 226 1.91 1.65 -9.93
N LYS A 227 1.48 1.18 -11.11
CA LYS A 227 1.87 1.78 -12.38
C LYS A 227 1.35 3.21 -12.52
N ILE A 228 0.11 3.46 -12.12
CA ILE A 228 -0.49 4.81 -12.17
C ILE A 228 0.28 5.76 -11.25
N LEU A 229 0.50 5.37 -9.99
CA LEU A 229 1.20 6.19 -9.01
C LEU A 229 2.64 6.49 -9.44
N SER A 230 3.40 5.47 -9.88
CA SER A 230 4.73 5.68 -10.47
C SER A 230 4.73 6.59 -11.68
N THR A 231 3.73 6.47 -12.57
CA THR A 231 3.67 7.33 -13.77
C THR A 231 3.41 8.79 -13.38
N LEU A 232 2.56 9.00 -12.38
CA LEU A 232 2.24 10.34 -11.88
C LEU A 232 3.42 10.97 -11.11
N LEU A 233 4.17 10.16 -10.36
CA LEU A 233 5.33 10.60 -9.60
C LEU A 233 6.55 10.83 -10.51
N ASP A 234 6.92 9.82 -11.30
CA ASP A 234 8.17 9.80 -12.08
C ASP A 234 8.01 10.50 -13.46
N GLY A 235 6.79 10.84 -13.85
CA GLY A 235 6.48 11.47 -15.14
C GLY A 235 6.52 10.52 -16.36
N HIS A 236 6.85 9.24 -16.16
CA HIS A 236 6.88 8.24 -17.23
C HIS A 236 6.41 6.85 -16.75
N PRO A 237 5.84 6.01 -17.65
CA PRO A 237 5.44 4.67 -17.26
C PRO A 237 6.63 3.78 -16.85
N PRO A 238 6.62 3.18 -15.64
CA PRO A 238 7.70 2.31 -15.19
C PRO A 238 7.72 0.98 -15.95
N LEU A 239 8.90 0.37 -16.03
CA LEU A 239 9.10 -0.98 -16.55
C LEU A 239 9.31 -1.95 -15.37
N PHE A 240 8.22 -2.61 -14.96
CA PHE A 240 8.26 -3.59 -13.87
C PHE A 240 8.63 -5.00 -14.34
N ASN A 241 9.30 -5.75 -13.46
CA ASN A 241 9.20 -7.20 -13.47
C ASN A 241 7.76 -7.58 -13.08
N SER A 242 7.19 -8.58 -13.74
CA SER A 242 5.78 -8.92 -13.51
C SER A 242 5.52 -10.42 -13.56
N CYS A 243 4.64 -10.85 -12.66
CA CYS A 243 4.23 -12.24 -12.48
C CYS A 243 2.71 -12.34 -12.61
N LYS A 244 2.25 -13.22 -13.51
CA LYS A 244 0.83 -13.49 -13.77
C LYS A 244 0.66 -14.98 -14.01
N PHE A 245 -0.10 -15.64 -13.14
CA PHE A 245 -0.37 -17.08 -13.21
C PHE A 245 -1.73 -17.38 -13.83
#